data_AF-A0A835RPB4-F1
#
_entry.id   AF-A0A835RPB4-F1
#
_cell.length_a   1.000
_cell.length_b   1.000
_cell.length_c   1.000
_cell.angle_alpha   90.00
_cell.angle_beta   90.00
_cell.angle_gamma   90.00
#
_symmetry.space_group_name_H-M   'P 1'
#
loop_
_entity.id
_entity.type
_entity.pdbx_description
1 polymer ?
#
loop_
_entity_poly.entity_id
_entity_poly.type
_entity_poly.pdbx_seq_one_letter_code
_entity_poly.pdbx_strand_id
1 'polypeptide(L)'
;MRLSRAEPPLRKEVVEYMLDVDSHMWSMRKSKANFFRIMGVMSGMIAVGKWFDQICNWKNPLTTVLIHLLFVILVLYPELILPTVFLYLFLIGVWYYRWRPRHPPHMDTRLSHADTAHPDELDEEFDTFQTSRPPDIVRMRYDRLRSVAGRIQTVVGDLATQGERLQSLLSWRDPRATALFVAFCLIAAIVLYVTPFRLVAFVSGIYVLRHPRFRHKMPSVPLNFFRRLPARTDSML
;
A
#
# COMPACT_ATOMS: atom_id res chain seq x y z
N MET A 1 2.40 -36.81 -18.83
CA MET A 1 2.51 -36.77 -20.32
C MET A 1 3.98 -36.68 -20.71
N ARG A 2 4.43 -37.47 -21.70
CA ARG A 2 5.86 -37.71 -22.00
C ARG A 2 6.51 -36.61 -22.87
N LEU A 3 6.65 -35.40 -22.32
CA LEU A 3 7.41 -34.31 -22.98
C LEU A 3 8.93 -34.48 -22.85
N SER A 4 9.40 -35.37 -21.97
CA SER A 4 10.83 -35.71 -21.80
C SER A 4 11.43 -36.53 -22.94
N ARG A 5 10.64 -36.84 -23.99
CA ARG A 5 11.06 -37.55 -25.20
C ARG A 5 10.97 -36.69 -26.47
N ALA A 6 10.72 -35.39 -26.35
CA ALA A 6 10.82 -34.48 -27.50
C ALA A 6 12.29 -34.36 -27.94
N GLU A 7 12.54 -34.17 -29.23
CA GLU A 7 13.89 -33.85 -29.74
C GLU A 7 13.94 -32.34 -30.03
N PRO A 8 14.82 -31.55 -29.37
CA PRO A 8 15.78 -31.94 -28.34
C PRO A 8 15.12 -32.25 -26.97
N PRO A 9 15.70 -33.15 -26.15
CA PRO A 9 15.13 -33.57 -24.88
C PRO A 9 15.04 -32.37 -23.93
N LEU A 10 13.81 -31.89 -23.74
CA LEU A 10 13.52 -30.89 -22.72
C LEU A 10 13.87 -31.50 -21.36
N ARG A 11 14.74 -30.80 -20.62
CA ARG A 11 15.07 -31.17 -19.24
C ARG A 11 13.77 -31.39 -18.47
N LYS A 12 13.77 -32.37 -17.56
CA LYS A 12 12.63 -32.68 -16.68
C LYS A 12 12.06 -31.40 -16.02
N GLU A 13 12.96 -30.49 -15.67
CA GLU A 13 12.73 -29.12 -15.21
C GLU A 13 11.76 -28.30 -16.11
N VAL A 14 11.93 -28.34 -17.43
CA VAL A 14 11.10 -27.60 -18.40
C VAL A 14 9.75 -28.28 -18.59
N VAL A 15 9.72 -29.61 -18.48
CA VAL A 15 8.50 -30.41 -18.62
C VAL A 15 7.59 -30.24 -17.40
N GLU A 16 8.13 -30.26 -16.19
CA GLU A 16 7.39 -29.99 -14.96
C GLU A 16 6.93 -28.53 -14.90
N TYR A 17 7.75 -27.58 -15.38
CA TYR A 17 7.37 -26.17 -15.53
C TYR A 17 6.24 -25.95 -16.55
N MET A 18 6.23 -26.67 -17.68
CA MET A 18 5.18 -26.57 -18.71
C MET A 18 3.87 -27.29 -18.33
N LEU A 19 3.92 -28.26 -17.42
CA LEU A 19 2.75 -29.07 -17.03
C LEU A 19 1.96 -28.48 -15.86
N ASP A 20 2.36 -27.33 -15.32
CA ASP A 20 1.63 -26.55 -14.29
C ASP A 20 1.12 -27.37 -13.09
N VAL A 21 1.81 -28.46 -12.74
CA VAL A 21 1.38 -29.38 -11.67
C VAL A 21 1.59 -28.77 -10.28
N ASP A 22 2.46 -27.75 -10.15
CA ASP A 22 2.83 -27.12 -8.87
C ASP A 22 2.41 -25.65 -8.75
N SER A 23 1.32 -25.25 -9.41
CA SER A 23 0.70 -23.93 -9.20
C SER A 23 0.23 -23.72 -7.75
N HIS A 24 -0.04 -24.81 -7.01
CA HIS A 24 -0.50 -24.80 -5.61
C HIS A 24 0.57 -25.12 -4.55
N MET A 25 1.81 -25.47 -4.93
CA MET A 25 2.87 -25.65 -3.93
C MET A 25 3.32 -24.30 -3.37
N TRP A 26 3.21 -24.17 -2.05
CA TRP A 26 3.66 -23.00 -1.31
C TRP A 26 5.18 -22.83 -1.50
N SER A 27 5.61 -21.68 -2.02
CA SER A 27 7.03 -21.33 -2.17
C SER A 27 7.30 -20.00 -1.48
N MET A 28 8.35 -19.97 -0.68
CA MET A 28 8.86 -18.76 -0.04
C MET A 28 9.17 -17.66 -1.06
N ARG A 29 9.70 -18.04 -2.23
CA ARG A 29 10.05 -17.10 -3.32
C ARG A 29 8.80 -16.48 -3.95
N LYS A 30 7.78 -17.28 -4.26
CA LYS A 30 6.48 -16.78 -4.76
C LYS A 30 5.81 -15.85 -3.74
N SER A 31 5.86 -16.19 -2.44
CA SER A 31 5.33 -15.35 -1.36
C SER A 31 6.07 -14.02 -1.23
N LYS A 32 7.42 -14.04 -1.23
CA LYS A 32 8.25 -12.82 -1.21
C LYS A 32 7.97 -11.94 -2.43
N ALA A 33 7.94 -12.51 -3.64
CA ALA A 33 7.66 -11.76 -4.86
C ALA A 33 6.27 -11.08 -4.80
N ASN A 34 5.23 -11.80 -4.38
CA ASN A 34 3.90 -11.22 -4.20
C ASN A 34 3.88 -10.12 -3.13
N PHE A 35 4.59 -10.31 -2.01
CA PHE A 35 4.73 -9.29 -0.98
C PHE A 35 5.46 -8.04 -1.48
N PHE A 36 6.56 -8.18 -2.24
CA PHE A 36 7.26 -7.05 -2.83
C PHE A 36 6.44 -6.33 -3.90
N ARG A 37 5.59 -7.03 -4.66
CA ARG A 37 4.64 -6.40 -5.59
C ARG A 37 3.62 -5.54 -4.85
N ILE A 38 3.04 -6.06 -3.75
CA ILE A 38 2.14 -5.28 -2.87
C ILE A 38 2.91 -4.09 -2.28
N MET A 39 4.12 -4.32 -1.77
CA MET A 39 4.95 -3.27 -1.18
C MET A 39 5.36 -2.21 -2.19
N GLY A 40 5.55 -2.56 -3.47
CA GLY A 40 5.79 -1.61 -4.56
C GLY A 40 4.61 -0.67 -4.78
N VAL A 41 3.38 -1.20 -4.77
CA VAL A 41 2.15 -0.39 -4.85
C VAL A 41 2.00 0.48 -3.60
N MET A 42 2.19 -0.09 -2.41
CA MET A 42 2.17 0.64 -1.14
C MET A 42 3.24 1.73 -1.08
N SER A 43 4.43 1.48 -1.62
CA SER A 43 5.53 2.45 -1.70
C SER A 43 5.15 3.66 -2.54
N GLY A 44 4.40 3.45 -3.64
CA GLY A 44 3.82 4.55 -4.40
C GLY A 44 2.90 5.43 -3.55
N MET A 45 1.98 4.83 -2.81
CA MET A 45 1.07 5.57 -1.90
C MET A 45 1.82 6.28 -0.77
N ILE A 46 2.83 5.63 -0.18
CA ILE A 46 3.68 6.22 0.86
C ILE A 46 4.47 7.40 0.29
N ALA A 47 4.98 7.29 -0.95
CA ALA A 47 5.70 8.37 -1.61
C ALA A 47 4.78 9.58 -1.87
N VAL A 48 3.53 9.35 -2.30
CA VAL A 48 2.52 10.41 -2.45
C VAL A 48 2.22 11.07 -1.10
N GLY A 49 2.05 10.28 -0.03
CA GLY A 49 1.84 10.82 1.31
C GLY A 49 3.02 11.67 1.81
N LYS A 50 4.25 11.21 1.59
CA LYS A 50 5.47 11.97 1.91
C LYS A 50 5.57 13.25 1.08
N TRP A 51 5.26 13.20 -0.22
CA TRP A 51 5.25 14.37 -1.09
C TRP A 51 4.20 15.40 -0.65
N PHE A 52 3.00 14.94 -0.27
CA PHE A 52 1.97 15.79 0.32
C PHE A 52 2.44 16.45 1.63
N ASP A 53 3.10 15.69 2.51
CA ASP A 53 3.69 16.24 3.73
C ASP A 53 4.78 17.30 3.43
N GLN A 54 5.59 17.10 2.38
CA GLN A 54 6.56 18.10 1.94
C GLN A 54 5.90 19.41 1.46
N ILE A 55 4.73 19.32 0.81
CA ILE A 55 3.93 20.47 0.40
C ILE A 55 3.38 21.20 1.64
N CYS A 56 2.79 20.46 2.57
CA CYS A 56 2.29 21.02 3.83
C CYS A 56 3.39 21.67 4.67
N ASN A 57 4.62 21.18 4.60
CA ASN A 57 5.78 21.74 5.30
C ASN A 57 6.52 22.81 4.50
N TRP A 58 5.99 23.23 3.32
CA TRP A 58 6.55 24.30 2.49
C TRP A 58 8.04 24.11 2.16
N LYS A 59 8.50 22.86 1.95
CA LYS A 59 9.93 22.57 1.68
C LYS A 59 10.45 23.24 0.41
N ASN A 60 9.62 23.31 -0.63
CA ASN A 60 9.91 24.05 -1.85
C ASN A 60 8.78 25.07 -2.10
N PRO A 61 8.96 26.33 -1.67
CA PRO A 61 7.87 27.32 -1.62
C PRO A 61 7.28 27.63 -2.99
N LEU A 62 8.07 27.54 -4.07
CA LEU A 62 7.56 27.76 -5.42
C LEU A 62 6.57 26.67 -5.83
N THR A 63 6.95 25.40 -5.63
CA THR A 63 6.05 24.27 -5.94
C THR A 63 4.80 24.30 -5.08
N THR A 64 4.92 24.65 -3.80
CA THR A 64 3.76 24.74 -2.93
C THR A 64 2.84 25.87 -3.36
N VAL A 65 3.35 27.07 -3.63
CA VAL A 65 2.54 28.19 -4.13
C VAL A 65 1.83 27.81 -5.43
N LEU A 66 2.50 27.14 -6.38
CA LEU A 66 1.88 26.68 -7.62
C LEU A 66 0.72 25.70 -7.36
N ILE A 67 0.90 24.76 -6.43
CA ILE A 67 -0.16 23.82 -6.01
C ILE A 67 -1.31 24.55 -5.32
N HIS A 68 -1.04 25.58 -4.51
CA HIS A 68 -2.09 26.39 -3.90
C HIS A 68 -2.88 27.16 -4.95
N LEU A 69 -2.20 27.77 -5.94
CA LEU A 69 -2.86 28.46 -7.05
C LEU A 69 -3.73 27.49 -7.85
N LEU A 70 -3.18 26.32 -8.22
CA LEU A 70 -3.94 25.27 -8.91
C LEU A 70 -5.16 24.83 -8.10
N PHE A 71 -5.00 24.64 -6.79
CA PHE A 71 -6.09 24.28 -5.89
C PHE A 71 -7.20 25.34 -5.87
N VAL A 72 -6.85 26.63 -5.75
CA VAL A 72 -7.83 27.72 -5.77
C VAL A 72 -8.57 27.76 -7.11
N ILE A 73 -7.87 27.62 -8.23
CA ILE A 73 -8.49 27.58 -9.57
C ILE A 73 -9.48 26.43 -9.68
N LEU A 74 -9.12 25.21 -9.23
CA LEU A 74 -9.99 24.03 -9.26
C LEU A 74 -11.23 24.18 -8.36
N VAL A 75 -11.11 24.87 -7.23
CA VAL A 75 -12.24 25.13 -6.33
C VAL A 75 -13.20 26.18 -6.91
N LEU A 76 -12.67 27.19 -7.62
CA LEU A 76 -13.47 28.21 -8.31
C LEU A 76 -14.19 27.62 -9.54
N TYR A 77 -13.52 26.73 -10.27
CA TYR A 77 -14.02 26.09 -11.50
C TYR A 77 -14.01 24.56 -11.36
N PRO A 78 -14.99 23.95 -10.68
CA PRO A 78 -15.03 22.49 -10.47
C PRO A 78 -15.19 21.70 -11.78
N GLU A 79 -15.73 22.32 -12.83
CA GLU A 79 -15.81 21.74 -14.18
C GLU A 79 -14.42 21.42 -14.76
N LEU A 80 -13.37 22.11 -14.28
CA LEU A 80 -11.98 21.89 -14.70
C LEU A 80 -11.32 20.68 -14.02
N ILE A 81 -11.95 20.08 -13.00
CA ILE A 81 -11.39 18.93 -12.27
C ILE A 81 -11.22 17.74 -13.22
N LEU A 82 -12.27 17.36 -13.95
CA LEU A 82 -12.21 16.24 -14.88
C LEU A 82 -11.16 16.47 -16.00
N PRO A 83 -11.18 17.60 -16.73
CA PRO A 83 -10.15 17.90 -17.73
C PRO A 83 -8.73 17.86 -17.19
N THR A 84 -8.46 18.46 -16.02
CA THR A 84 -7.12 18.49 -15.44
C THR A 84 -6.64 17.10 -15.03
N VAL A 85 -7.51 16.26 -14.48
CA VAL A 85 -7.18 14.86 -14.15
C VAL A 85 -6.82 14.08 -15.42
N PHE A 86 -7.64 14.18 -16.48
CA PHE A 86 -7.33 13.51 -17.75
C PHE A 86 -6.05 14.01 -18.39
N LEU A 87 -5.78 15.32 -18.33
CA LEU A 87 -4.55 15.91 -18.83
C LEU A 87 -3.34 15.40 -18.04
N TYR A 88 -3.42 15.34 -16.70
CA TYR A 88 -2.36 14.75 -15.88
C TYR A 88 -2.13 13.28 -16.20
N LEU A 89 -3.18 12.47 -16.30
CA LEU A 89 -3.07 11.05 -16.68
C LEU A 89 -2.44 10.89 -18.08
N PHE A 90 -2.81 11.75 -19.03
CA PHE A 90 -2.22 11.76 -20.36
C PHE A 90 -0.73 12.13 -20.31
N LEU A 91 -0.35 13.21 -19.62
CA LEU A 91 1.06 13.61 -19.48
C LEU A 91 1.89 12.53 -18.79
N ILE A 92 1.36 11.93 -17.72
CA ILE A 92 1.98 10.80 -17.03
C ILE A 92 2.13 9.63 -17.99
N GLY A 93 1.09 9.30 -18.76
CA GLY A 93 1.13 8.24 -19.78
C GLY A 93 2.18 8.47 -20.85
N VAL A 94 2.28 9.69 -21.38
CA VAL A 94 3.30 10.08 -22.37
C VAL A 94 4.71 10.04 -21.76
N TRP A 95 4.86 10.50 -20.52
CA TRP A 95 6.12 10.46 -19.79
C TRP A 95 6.58 9.00 -19.57
N TYR A 96 5.69 8.13 -19.08
CA TYR A 96 5.98 6.71 -18.93
C TYR A 96 6.21 6.02 -20.27
N TYR A 97 5.52 6.43 -21.33
CA TYR A 97 5.75 5.92 -22.68
C TYR A 97 7.18 6.24 -23.16
N ARG A 98 7.71 7.41 -22.83
CA ARG A 98 9.11 7.76 -23.15
C ARG A 98 10.11 6.84 -22.44
N TRP A 99 9.78 6.39 -21.24
CA TRP A 99 10.61 5.47 -20.42
C TRP A 99 10.16 4.01 -20.55
N ARG A 100 9.33 3.70 -21.55
CA ARG A 100 8.84 2.35 -21.80
C ARG A 100 10.04 1.43 -22.02
N PRO A 101 10.11 0.28 -21.32
CA PRO A 101 11.07 -0.77 -21.64
C PRO A 101 10.92 -1.15 -23.13
N ARG A 102 12.00 -0.96 -23.91
CA ARG A 102 12.02 -1.26 -25.34
C ARG A 102 12.31 -2.71 -25.66
N HIS A 103 12.72 -3.49 -24.66
CA HIS A 103 12.97 -4.92 -24.80
C HIS A 103 11.67 -5.71 -24.61
N PRO A 104 11.48 -6.85 -25.32
CA PRO A 104 10.35 -7.74 -25.09
C PRO A 104 10.29 -8.14 -23.62
N PRO A 105 9.10 -8.53 -23.08
CA PRO A 105 8.96 -9.01 -21.71
C PRO A 105 9.70 -10.34 -21.58
N HIS A 106 11.02 -10.27 -21.48
CA HIS A 106 11.81 -11.35 -20.94
C HIS A 106 11.34 -11.51 -19.51
N MET A 107 11.17 -12.76 -19.09
CA MET A 107 10.81 -13.11 -17.73
C MET A 107 11.71 -12.34 -16.77
N ASP A 108 11.17 -11.31 -16.12
CA ASP A 108 11.95 -10.42 -15.26
C ASP A 108 12.44 -11.23 -14.06
N THR A 109 13.69 -11.68 -14.14
CA THR A 109 14.36 -12.45 -13.09
C THR A 109 14.38 -11.68 -11.77
N ARG A 110 14.38 -10.33 -11.82
CA ARG A 110 14.22 -9.46 -10.65
C ARG A 110 12.80 -9.42 -10.08
N LEU A 111 11.77 -9.40 -10.94
CA LEU A 111 10.37 -9.43 -10.48
C LEU A 111 10.00 -10.80 -9.89
N SER A 112 10.64 -11.86 -10.39
CA SER A 112 10.50 -13.24 -9.91
C SER A 112 11.50 -13.61 -8.79
N HIS A 113 12.35 -12.67 -8.35
CA HIS A 113 13.45 -12.91 -7.40
C HIS A 113 14.41 -14.06 -7.77
N ALA A 114 14.44 -14.47 -9.05
CA ALA A 114 15.29 -15.55 -9.55
C ALA A 114 16.78 -15.21 -9.50
N ASP A 115 17.13 -13.91 -9.60
CA ASP A 115 18.53 -13.44 -9.62
C ASP A 115 19.16 -13.33 -8.21
N THR A 116 18.33 -13.36 -7.16
CA THR A 116 18.75 -13.32 -5.74
C THR A 116 18.41 -14.61 -4.99
N ALA A 117 18.00 -15.65 -5.71
CA ALA A 117 17.59 -16.91 -5.13
C ALA A 117 18.81 -17.57 -4.46
N HIS A 118 18.77 -17.68 -3.14
CA HIS A 118 19.75 -18.48 -2.40
C HIS A 118 19.59 -19.94 -2.89
N PRO A 119 20.67 -20.72 -3.13
CA PRO A 119 20.59 -22.14 -3.49
C PRO A 119 19.54 -22.95 -2.69
N ASP A 120 19.37 -22.64 -1.40
CA ASP A 120 18.36 -23.26 -0.54
C ASP A 120 16.89 -22.99 -0.92
N GLU A 121 16.59 -21.86 -1.57
CA GLU A 121 15.23 -21.47 -2.00
C GLU A 121 14.83 -22.15 -3.31
N LEU A 122 15.80 -22.38 -4.20
CA LEU A 122 15.61 -23.25 -5.37
C LEU A 122 15.43 -24.70 -4.92
N ASP A 123 16.25 -25.14 -3.97
CA ASP A 123 16.17 -26.50 -3.42
C ASP A 123 14.86 -26.80 -2.66
N GLU A 124 14.17 -25.77 -2.16
CA GLU A 124 12.83 -25.87 -1.57
C GLU A 124 11.72 -26.01 -2.63
N GLU A 125 11.88 -25.39 -3.80
CA GLU A 125 10.92 -25.50 -4.92
C GLU A 125 11.01 -26.85 -5.65
N PHE A 126 12.15 -27.53 -5.57
CA PHE A 126 12.37 -28.84 -6.19
C PHE A 126 12.21 -30.03 -5.23
N ASP A 127 11.93 -29.81 -3.94
CA ASP A 127 11.71 -30.90 -2.97
C ASP A 127 10.30 -31.49 -3.11
N THR A 128 10.22 -32.81 -3.09
CA THR A 128 8.95 -33.53 -3.27
C THR A 128 8.16 -33.54 -1.95
N PHE A 129 6.83 -33.72 -2.00
CA PHE A 129 6.03 -33.87 -0.79
C PHE A 129 6.38 -35.21 -0.09
N GLN A 130 6.75 -35.12 1.20
CA GLN A 130 7.78 -35.90 1.91
C GLN A 130 9.22 -35.46 1.57
N THR A 131 9.75 -34.58 2.42
CA THR A 131 11.08 -33.97 2.24
C THR A 131 12.20 -35.01 2.23
N SER A 132 13.08 -34.90 1.25
CA SER A 132 14.30 -35.70 1.13
C SER A 132 15.49 -35.12 1.93
N ARG A 133 15.28 -33.98 2.60
CA ARG A 133 16.34 -33.16 3.20
C ARG A 133 16.55 -33.46 4.69
N PRO A 134 17.78 -33.29 5.20
CA PRO A 134 18.09 -33.49 6.61
C PRO A 134 17.34 -32.49 7.51
N PRO A 135 17.03 -32.88 8.76
CA PRO A 135 16.15 -32.10 9.65
C PRO A 135 16.68 -30.70 9.99
N ASP A 136 17.99 -30.48 9.97
CA ASP A 136 18.60 -29.17 10.26
C ASP A 136 18.28 -28.13 9.18
N ILE A 137 18.22 -28.55 7.90
CA ILE A 137 17.84 -27.68 6.77
C ILE A 137 16.35 -27.32 6.85
N VAL A 138 15.51 -28.29 7.22
CA VAL A 138 14.07 -28.06 7.43
C VAL A 138 13.84 -27.05 8.56
N ARG A 139 14.61 -27.16 9.65
CA ARG A 139 14.54 -26.21 10.78
C ARG A 139 14.94 -24.80 10.38
N MET A 140 16.03 -24.65 9.62
CA MET A 140 16.46 -23.34 9.10
C MET A 140 15.41 -22.71 8.17
N ARG A 141 14.80 -23.50 7.26
CA ARG A 141 13.70 -23.05 6.39
C ARG A 141 12.48 -22.58 7.20
N TYR A 142 12.11 -23.34 8.23
CA TYR A 142 11.04 -22.99 9.15
C TYR A 142 11.32 -21.69 9.92
N ASP A 143 12.51 -21.51 10.47
CA ASP A 143 12.88 -20.30 11.21
C ASP A 143 12.87 -19.06 10.30
N ARG A 144 13.32 -19.22 9.04
CA ARG A 144 13.22 -18.16 8.02
C ARG A 144 11.76 -17.81 7.74
N LEU A 145 10.89 -18.80 7.57
CA LEU A 145 9.44 -18.59 7.39
C LEU A 145 8.84 -17.84 8.57
N ARG A 146 9.17 -18.27 9.79
CA ARG A 146 8.70 -17.66 11.03
C ARG A 146 9.11 -16.19 11.15
N SER A 147 10.32 -15.84 10.71
CA SER A 147 10.80 -14.45 10.72
C SER A 147 10.02 -13.54 9.76
N VAL A 148 9.69 -14.04 8.56
CA VAL A 148 8.90 -13.30 7.56
C VAL A 148 7.45 -13.20 8.00
N ALA A 149 6.88 -14.29 8.49
CA ALA A 149 5.53 -14.33 9.06
C ALA A 149 5.40 -13.34 10.23
N GLY A 150 6.40 -13.24 11.10
CA GLY A 150 6.42 -12.26 12.19
C GLY A 150 6.34 -10.81 11.70
N ARG A 151 7.09 -10.44 10.65
CA ARG A 151 7.01 -9.09 10.05
C ARG A 151 5.65 -8.81 9.43
N ILE A 152 5.09 -9.79 8.72
CA ILE A 152 3.74 -9.68 8.15
C ILE A 152 2.70 -9.53 9.26
N GLN A 153 2.81 -10.33 10.33
CA GLN A 153 1.93 -10.28 11.49
C GLN A 153 1.95 -8.91 12.16
N THR A 154 3.13 -8.27 12.31
CA THR A 154 3.22 -6.90 12.84
C THR A 154 2.46 -5.91 11.96
N VAL A 155 2.69 -5.93 10.64
CA VAL A 155 2.02 -4.98 9.71
C VAL A 155 0.51 -5.21 9.67
N VAL A 156 0.07 -6.47 9.61
CA VAL A 156 -1.35 -6.82 9.62
C VAL A 156 -1.99 -6.45 10.97
N GLY A 157 -1.29 -6.66 12.08
CA GLY A 157 -1.72 -6.26 13.42
C GLY A 157 -1.90 -4.76 13.57
N ASP A 158 -0.98 -3.96 13.01
CA ASP A 158 -1.10 -2.50 12.98
C ASP A 158 -2.31 -2.05 12.15
N LEU A 159 -2.54 -2.66 10.99
CA LEU A 159 -3.70 -2.39 10.13
C LEU A 159 -5.02 -2.80 10.82
N ALA A 160 -5.05 -3.98 11.44
CA ALA A 160 -6.21 -4.45 12.20
C ALA A 160 -6.52 -3.51 13.37
N THR A 161 -5.51 -3.10 14.14
CA THR A 161 -5.65 -2.12 15.23
C THR A 161 -6.23 -0.80 14.74
N GLN A 162 -5.79 -0.28 13.59
CA GLN A 162 -6.37 0.93 13.01
C GLN A 162 -7.82 0.72 12.55
N GLY A 163 -8.11 -0.41 11.93
CA GLY A 163 -9.46 -0.78 11.49
C GLY A 163 -10.43 -0.94 12.67
N GLU A 164 -10.00 -1.58 13.75
CA GLU A 164 -10.78 -1.74 14.98
C GLU A 164 -11.07 -0.42 15.66
N ARG A 165 -10.13 0.53 15.66
CA ARG A 165 -10.37 1.90 16.15
C ARG A 165 -11.38 2.67 15.30
N LEU A 166 -11.38 2.44 13.99
CA LEU A 166 -12.40 3.02 13.10
C LEU A 166 -13.77 2.38 13.34
N GLN A 167 -13.80 1.06 13.49
CA GLN A 167 -15.03 0.33 13.84
C GLN A 167 -15.54 0.72 15.23
N SER A 168 -14.64 1.00 16.18
CA SER A 168 -15.01 1.41 17.53
C SER A 168 -15.67 2.79 17.60
N LEU A 169 -15.38 3.68 16.64
CA LEU A 169 -16.11 4.94 16.50
C LEU A 169 -17.58 4.74 16.14
N LEU A 170 -17.89 3.72 15.33
CA LEU A 170 -19.25 3.40 14.88
C LEU A 170 -19.97 2.41 15.79
N SER A 171 -19.22 1.53 16.44
CA SER A 171 -19.76 0.65 17.47
C SER A 171 -19.96 1.49 18.73
N TRP A 172 -21.18 1.54 19.28
CA TRP A 172 -21.51 2.26 20.53
C TRP A 172 -20.81 1.73 21.79
N ARG A 173 -19.63 1.09 21.65
CA ARG A 173 -18.80 0.53 22.71
C ARG A 173 -18.27 1.61 23.65
N ASP A 174 -17.90 2.76 23.11
CA ASP A 174 -17.60 3.98 23.87
C ASP A 174 -18.69 5.04 23.59
N PRO A 175 -19.78 5.08 24.38
CA PRO A 175 -20.94 5.93 24.08
C PRO A 175 -20.60 7.41 23.98
N ARG A 176 -19.58 7.88 24.73
CA ARG A 176 -19.08 9.26 24.64
C ARG A 176 -18.37 9.53 23.31
N ALA A 177 -17.57 8.57 22.83
CA ALA A 177 -16.80 8.74 21.61
C ALA A 177 -17.65 8.66 20.36
N THR A 178 -18.51 7.65 20.30
CA THR A 178 -19.50 7.49 19.23
C THR A 178 -20.47 8.68 19.20
N ALA A 179 -20.94 9.18 20.34
CA ALA A 179 -21.80 10.37 20.37
C ALA A 179 -21.10 11.63 19.83
N LEU A 180 -19.85 11.89 20.22
CA LEU A 180 -19.07 13.00 19.67
C LEU A 180 -18.86 12.86 18.15
N PHE A 181 -18.57 11.65 17.68
CA PHE A 181 -18.39 11.35 16.27
C PHE A 181 -19.70 11.53 15.47
N VAL A 182 -20.82 10.99 15.95
CA VAL A 182 -22.14 11.12 15.32
C VAL A 182 -22.60 12.59 15.32
N ALA A 183 -22.41 13.32 16.42
CA ALA A 183 -22.70 14.75 16.48
C ALA A 183 -21.83 15.54 15.50
N PHE A 184 -20.53 15.23 15.42
CA PHE A 184 -19.64 15.81 14.41
C PHE A 184 -20.12 15.52 12.98
N CYS A 185 -20.51 14.28 12.67
CA CYS A 185 -21.06 13.91 11.38
C CYS A 185 -22.36 14.66 11.06
N LEU A 186 -23.25 14.84 12.04
CA LEU A 186 -24.48 15.61 11.88
C LEU A 186 -24.19 17.09 11.59
N ILE A 187 -23.29 17.70 12.35
CA ILE A 187 -22.85 19.10 12.13
C ILE A 187 -22.20 19.23 10.75
N ALA A 188 -21.31 18.31 10.38
CA ALA A 188 -20.65 18.30 9.08
C ALA A 188 -21.67 18.16 7.94
N ALA A 189 -22.70 17.31 8.09
CA ALA A 189 -23.77 17.16 7.12
C ALA A 189 -24.60 18.43 6.97
N ILE A 190 -24.97 19.09 8.08
CA ILE A 190 -25.70 20.38 8.05
C ILE A 190 -24.84 21.46 7.36
N VAL A 191 -23.56 21.56 7.72
CA VAL A 191 -22.64 22.53 7.10
C VAL A 191 -22.54 22.27 5.60
N LEU A 192 -22.30 21.02 5.17
CA LEU A 192 -22.19 20.65 3.76
C LEU A 192 -23.51 20.83 2.97
N TYR A 193 -24.66 20.75 3.64
CA TYR A 193 -25.96 21.00 3.03
C TYR A 193 -26.23 22.50 2.84
N VAL A 194 -25.90 23.32 3.84
CA VAL A 194 -26.19 24.77 3.85
C VAL A 194 -25.15 25.56 3.06
N THR A 195 -23.87 25.17 3.14
CA THR A 195 -22.78 25.87 2.44
C THR A 195 -22.45 25.19 1.12
N PRO A 196 -22.20 25.95 0.05
CA PRO A 196 -21.78 25.36 -1.22
C PRO A 196 -20.46 24.61 -1.01
N PHE A 197 -20.37 23.39 -1.54
CA PHE A 197 -19.18 22.53 -1.42
C PHE A 197 -17.87 23.26 -1.75
N ARG A 198 -17.91 24.21 -2.68
CA ARG A 198 -16.77 25.07 -3.06
C ARG A 198 -16.19 25.83 -1.87
N LEU A 199 -17.03 26.42 -1.03
CA LEU A 199 -16.57 27.19 0.14
C LEU A 199 -15.94 26.27 1.18
N VAL A 200 -16.56 25.11 1.43
CA VAL A 200 -16.03 24.12 2.36
C VAL A 200 -14.68 23.57 1.88
N ALA A 201 -14.58 23.22 0.59
CA ALA A 201 -13.33 22.81 -0.04
C ALA A 201 -12.26 23.91 0.06
N PHE A 202 -12.61 25.16 -0.25
CA PHE A 202 -11.68 26.30 -0.16
C PHE A 202 -11.10 26.48 1.24
N VAL A 203 -11.97 26.58 2.25
CA VAL A 203 -11.58 26.82 3.64
C VAL A 203 -10.78 25.63 4.20
N SER A 204 -11.25 24.41 3.95
CA SER A 204 -10.53 23.20 4.39
C SER A 204 -9.16 23.07 3.73
N GLY A 205 -9.06 23.34 2.42
CA GLY A 205 -7.80 23.32 1.69
C GLY A 205 -6.81 24.36 2.19
N ILE A 206 -7.23 25.61 2.42
CA ILE A 206 -6.38 26.65 3.01
C ILE A 206 -5.94 26.26 4.43
N TYR A 207 -6.84 25.69 5.23
CA TYR A 207 -6.51 25.24 6.58
C TYR A 207 -5.46 24.12 6.58
N VAL A 208 -5.62 23.13 5.70
CA VAL A 208 -4.68 22.00 5.57
C VAL A 208 -3.35 22.46 4.98
N LEU A 209 -3.36 23.32 3.97
CA LEU A 209 -2.15 23.79 3.26
C LEU A 209 -1.46 24.99 3.95
N ARG A 210 -2.07 25.54 5.00
CA ARG A 210 -1.56 26.63 5.85
C ARG A 210 -0.07 26.51 6.12
N HIS A 211 0.64 27.63 5.97
CA HIS A 211 2.07 27.73 6.20
C HIS A 211 2.48 27.20 7.60
N PRO A 212 3.55 26.38 7.71
CA PRO A 212 3.93 25.69 8.94
C PRO A 212 4.23 26.63 10.10
N ARG A 213 4.67 27.88 9.85
CA ARG A 213 4.83 28.90 10.91
C ARG A 213 3.55 29.20 11.70
N PHE A 214 2.39 28.98 11.10
CA PHE A 214 1.13 29.15 11.79
C PHE A 214 0.65 27.84 12.43
N ARG A 215 1.25 26.68 12.16
CA ARG A 215 0.81 25.39 12.69
C ARG A 215 1.44 25.18 14.08
N HIS A 216 0.63 25.10 15.14
CA HIS A 216 1.13 24.76 16.47
C HIS A 216 1.55 23.28 16.52
N LYS A 217 2.66 22.96 17.21
CA LYS A 217 3.27 21.61 17.30
C LYS A 217 2.44 20.57 18.06
N MET A 218 1.23 20.90 18.50
CA MET A 218 0.37 19.97 19.24
C MET A 218 -0.37 19.06 18.24
N PRO A 219 -0.44 17.73 18.49
CA PRO A 219 -1.27 16.84 17.67
C PRO A 219 -2.71 17.37 17.69
N SER A 220 -3.36 17.42 16.53
CA SER A 220 -4.72 17.93 16.43
C SER A 220 -5.64 17.15 17.39
N VAL A 221 -6.53 17.88 18.07
CA VAL A 221 -7.50 17.32 19.04
C VAL A 221 -8.19 16.04 18.53
N PRO A 222 -8.68 15.95 17.28
CA PRO A 222 -9.27 14.71 16.76
C PRO A 222 -8.27 13.55 16.61
N LEU A 223 -7.00 13.84 16.30
CA LEU A 223 -5.96 12.82 16.14
C LEU A 223 -5.49 12.27 17.50
N ASN A 224 -5.45 13.14 18.52
CA ASN A 224 -5.17 12.74 19.91
C ASN A 224 -6.34 11.92 20.50
N PHE A 225 -7.57 12.31 20.18
CA PHE A 225 -8.77 11.55 20.49
C PHE A 225 -8.76 10.16 19.82
N PHE A 226 -8.45 10.09 18.53
CA PHE A 226 -8.38 8.82 17.78
C PHE A 226 -7.31 7.87 18.32
N ARG A 227 -6.14 8.39 18.73
CA ARG A 227 -5.08 7.59 19.36
C ARG A 227 -5.45 7.05 20.73
N ARG A 228 -6.40 7.67 21.42
CA ARG A 228 -6.88 7.26 22.76
C ARG A 228 -8.05 6.27 22.71
N LEU A 229 -8.58 5.97 21.53
CA LEU A 229 -9.62 4.95 21.38
C LEU A 229 -9.04 3.56 21.67
N PRO A 230 -9.73 2.74 22.50
CA PRO A 230 -9.29 1.40 22.82
C PRO A 230 -9.24 0.54 21.56
N ALA A 231 -8.14 -0.21 21.41
CA ALA A 231 -7.99 -1.22 20.35
C ALA A 231 -8.23 -2.60 20.97
N ARG A 232 -8.73 -3.60 20.21
CA ARG A 232 -8.95 -4.94 20.78
C ARG A 232 -7.63 -5.68 21.03
N THR A 233 -6.51 -5.16 20.54
CA THR A 233 -5.17 -5.57 20.95
C THR A 233 -4.98 -5.47 22.47
N ASP A 234 -5.63 -4.52 23.16
CA ASP A 234 -5.59 -4.39 24.63
C ASP A 234 -6.40 -5.50 25.35
N SER A 235 -7.16 -6.31 24.60
CA SER A 235 -7.94 -7.46 25.10
C SER A 235 -7.41 -8.82 24.64
N MET A 236 -6.28 -8.85 23.92
CA MET A 236 -5.58 -10.08 23.60
C MET A 236 -4.57 -10.41 24.71
N LEU A 237 -4.59 -11.67 25.17
CA LEU A 237 -3.63 -12.26 26.12
C LEU A 237 -2.25 -12.45 25.48
#